data_AF-A0A383VSR0-F1
#
_entry.id   AF-A0A383VSR0-F1
#
_cell.length_a   1.000
_cell.length_b   1.000
_cell.length_c   1.000
_cell.angle_alpha   90.00
_cell.angle_beta   90.00
_cell.angle_gamma   90.00
#
_symmetry.space_group_name_H-M   'P 1'
#
loop_
_entity.id
_entity.type
_entity.pdbx_description
1 polymer ?
#
loop_
_entity_poly.entity_id
_entity_poly.type
_entity_poly.pdbx_seq_one_letter_code
_entity_poly.pdbx_strand_id
1 'polypeptide(L)'
;MAELVEAGSRDTAALQAAFTQAVHKHHAELCSRGMNPNEACALALRAAAGQVLLPVRLSELYEALKEAESSRNYQSVCSMIRTFFASPDALQAAFWPQQQQQQQDASDQTNSSSNGSSLPEQPQQPTSSSSATPPAAAAAAARLQQQPPWLQIDPAAVQQLHDRLEACHSEAVRDALLEGGQQLLLHISDCFHQGKDNPGFCRQVCGLLANPWLQHMECHHLLAAAAGVLVELGQAQFGAAAPSGIACGVPYSQQLQQLLQTWQAPEMRRVVALLQQYITLTLYQQQAITPGIEAATRLLGLLEKASSQQQLLDMAEFYNDAVNEPDFNIKEDYKRWNAGLGHFSFCGHSWIYDPASKSRILQLENQMQQLAAFENSMMQALMGGARESCPFLLLRVRRGSYLLRDTLMQINNAKNNGSLKKPLKVKFIGEEGVDEGGLQKEFFQLLVRECFNPEFGMFMYSEETHLHWFHASSMDLDTEFELIGILIGLAIYNSHILEFQFPLVLYKKLMGQPLSLPDDLAELHPEIHASLGKLAAMSDDELAGMGLTFQVETEVGFGERVAVDLVPNGSSMPVTAANVQRYISAYAEHLLNGAIARQFGAFQRGFLRLCSGKALHFFRWAG
;
A
#
# COMPACT_ATOMS: atom_id res chain seq x y z
N MET A 1 -1.57 13.66 -50.30
CA MET A 1 -2.90 13.12 -49.91
C MET A 1 -3.84 14.25 -49.49
N ALA A 2 -3.51 15.04 -48.45
CA ALA A 2 -4.31 16.22 -48.06
C ALA A 2 -4.57 17.19 -49.23
N GLU A 3 -3.55 17.55 -50.01
CA GLU A 3 -3.70 18.39 -51.21
C GLU A 3 -4.58 17.77 -52.32
N LEU A 4 -4.63 16.43 -52.43
CA LEU A 4 -5.45 15.72 -53.43
C LEU A 4 -6.91 15.58 -52.98
N VAL A 5 -7.14 15.53 -51.67
CA VAL A 5 -8.47 15.50 -51.04
C VAL A 5 -9.07 16.92 -51.03
N GLU A 6 -8.28 17.94 -50.72
CA GLU A 6 -8.69 19.35 -50.82
C GLU A 6 -8.96 19.80 -52.26
N ALA A 7 -8.28 19.20 -53.24
CA ALA A 7 -8.52 19.44 -54.67
C ALA A 7 -9.79 18.75 -55.23
N GLY A 8 -10.57 18.04 -54.40
CA GLY A 8 -11.87 17.48 -54.82
C GLY A 8 -11.81 16.38 -55.88
N SER A 9 -10.66 15.69 -56.03
CA SER A 9 -10.52 14.61 -57.01
C SER A 9 -11.36 13.39 -56.63
N ARG A 10 -12.34 13.04 -57.48
CA ARG A 10 -13.16 11.80 -57.38
C ARG A 10 -12.47 10.57 -57.96
N ASP A 11 -11.19 10.65 -58.30
CA ASP A 11 -10.47 9.54 -58.91
C ASP A 11 -9.92 8.58 -57.83
N THR A 12 -10.78 7.66 -57.41
CA THR A 12 -10.48 6.64 -56.39
C THR A 12 -9.23 5.81 -56.71
N ALA A 13 -8.92 5.58 -57.98
CA ALA A 13 -7.74 4.85 -58.41
C ALA A 13 -6.44 5.64 -58.17
N ALA A 14 -6.45 6.95 -58.42
CA ALA A 14 -5.32 7.84 -58.17
C ALA A 14 -5.03 8.01 -56.67
N LEU A 15 -6.08 8.10 -55.84
CA LEU A 15 -5.96 8.13 -54.39
C LEU A 15 -5.43 6.80 -53.83
N GLN A 16 -5.88 5.66 -54.35
CA GLN A 16 -5.41 4.34 -53.95
C GLN A 16 -3.94 4.11 -54.36
N ALA A 17 -3.54 4.56 -55.55
CA ALA A 17 -2.15 4.52 -56.01
C ALA A 17 -1.23 5.41 -55.14
N ALA A 18 -1.67 6.63 -54.84
CA ALA A 18 -0.93 7.55 -53.97
C ALA A 18 -0.80 7.03 -52.53
N PHE A 19 -1.85 6.42 -51.98
CA PHE A 19 -1.82 5.78 -50.67
C PHE A 19 -0.85 4.58 -50.66
N THR A 20 -0.95 3.69 -51.65
CA THR A 20 -0.06 2.52 -51.76
C THR A 20 1.41 2.93 -51.90
N GLN A 21 1.69 3.97 -52.68
CA GLN A 21 3.04 4.53 -52.83
C GLN A 21 3.55 5.13 -51.51
N ALA A 22 2.69 5.82 -50.75
CA ALA A 22 3.04 6.35 -49.43
C ALA A 22 3.34 5.23 -48.42
N VAL A 23 2.51 4.18 -48.38
CA VAL A 23 2.74 3.00 -47.54
C VAL A 23 4.06 2.33 -47.87
N HIS A 24 4.36 2.07 -49.14
CA HIS A 24 5.64 1.47 -49.54
C HIS A 24 6.84 2.36 -49.21
N LYS A 25 6.71 3.68 -49.38
CA LYS A 25 7.77 4.62 -49.01
C LYS A 25 8.06 4.58 -47.51
N HIS A 26 7.02 4.67 -46.68
CA HIS A 26 7.16 4.63 -45.23
C HIS A 26 7.60 3.26 -44.71
N HIS A 27 7.13 2.17 -45.33
CA HIS A 27 7.56 0.81 -44.99
C HIS A 27 9.04 0.58 -45.27
N ALA A 28 9.52 0.99 -46.45
CA ALA A 28 10.93 0.90 -46.82
C ALA A 28 11.80 1.76 -45.89
N GLU A 29 11.33 2.97 -45.59
CA GLU A 29 11.99 3.88 -44.66
C GLU A 29 12.08 3.29 -43.24
N LEU A 30 11.00 2.72 -42.70
CA LEU A 30 10.98 2.08 -41.38
C LEU A 30 11.80 0.79 -41.32
N CYS A 31 11.76 -0.05 -42.37
CA CYS A 31 12.61 -1.23 -42.48
C CYS A 31 14.09 -0.86 -42.56
N SER A 32 14.45 0.21 -43.30
CA SER A 32 15.84 0.69 -43.37
C SER A 32 16.36 1.25 -42.03
N ARG A 33 15.43 1.58 -41.12
CA ARG A 33 15.72 2.02 -39.74
C ARG A 33 15.82 0.83 -38.77
N GLY A 34 15.72 -0.41 -39.25
CA GLY A 34 15.86 -1.63 -38.44
C GLY A 34 14.56 -2.09 -37.75
N MET A 35 13.42 -1.50 -38.09
CA MET A 35 12.12 -1.94 -37.57
C MET A 35 11.71 -3.27 -38.22
N ASN A 36 11.09 -4.17 -37.44
CA ASN A 36 10.63 -5.44 -37.96
C ASN A 36 9.65 -5.22 -39.12
N PRO A 37 9.72 -6.00 -40.22
CA PRO A 37 8.88 -5.79 -41.41
C PRO A 37 7.36 -5.75 -41.13
N ASN A 38 6.88 -6.51 -40.14
CA ASN A 38 5.46 -6.55 -39.79
C ASN A 38 5.01 -5.30 -39.02
N GLU A 39 5.86 -4.82 -38.10
CA GLU A 39 5.60 -3.60 -37.32
C GLU A 39 5.78 -2.34 -38.17
N ALA A 40 6.80 -2.33 -39.03
CA ALA A 40 7.01 -1.31 -40.05
C ALA A 40 5.81 -1.19 -40.98
N CYS A 41 5.15 -2.30 -41.32
CA CYS A 41 3.96 -2.30 -42.18
C CYS A 41 2.76 -1.67 -41.46
N ALA A 42 2.52 -2.07 -40.21
CA ALA A 42 1.45 -1.51 -39.40
C ALA A 42 1.61 0.01 -39.19
N LEU A 43 2.83 0.48 -38.89
CA LEU A 43 3.11 1.90 -38.70
C LEU A 43 3.07 2.69 -40.03
N ALA A 44 3.58 2.12 -41.12
CA ALA A 44 3.52 2.73 -42.45
C ALA A 44 2.09 2.92 -42.96
N LEU A 45 1.19 1.97 -42.68
CA LEU A 45 -0.24 2.07 -43.00
C LEU A 45 -0.89 3.23 -42.24
N ARG A 46 -0.62 3.35 -40.94
CA ARG A 46 -1.15 4.43 -40.09
C ARG A 46 -0.57 5.79 -40.48
N ALA A 47 0.71 5.86 -40.82
CA ALA A 47 1.36 7.08 -41.29
C ALA A 47 0.83 7.54 -42.66
N ALA A 48 0.68 6.62 -43.62
CA ALA A 48 0.09 6.93 -44.92
C ALA A 48 -1.38 7.37 -44.83
N ALA A 49 -2.11 6.89 -43.80
CA ALA A 49 -3.48 7.30 -43.49
C ALA A 49 -3.55 8.65 -42.76
N GLY A 50 -2.41 9.28 -42.46
CA GLY A 50 -2.35 10.53 -41.70
C GLY A 50 -2.71 10.39 -40.23
N GLN A 51 -2.75 9.16 -39.71
CA GLN A 51 -3.10 8.90 -38.31
C GLN A 51 -1.91 9.05 -37.35
N VAL A 52 -0.68 8.99 -37.87
CA VAL A 52 0.57 9.04 -37.08
C VAL A 52 1.64 9.79 -37.90
N LEU A 53 2.43 10.65 -37.25
CA LEU A 53 3.60 11.29 -37.88
C LEU A 53 4.79 10.31 -37.90
N LEU A 54 5.65 10.39 -38.92
CA LEU A 54 6.84 9.54 -38.93
C LEU A 54 7.78 9.92 -37.77
N PRO A 55 8.39 8.92 -37.12
CA PRO A 55 9.28 9.13 -35.99
C PRO A 55 10.54 9.89 -36.42
N VAL A 56 10.93 10.89 -35.63
CA VAL A 56 12.22 11.60 -35.75
C VAL A 56 13.32 10.71 -35.18
N ARG A 57 14.49 10.63 -35.83
CA ARG A 57 15.61 9.84 -35.25
C ARG A 57 16.21 10.56 -34.05
N LEU A 58 16.56 9.81 -33.01
CA LEU A 58 17.38 10.34 -31.92
C LEU A 58 18.67 10.99 -32.42
N SER A 59 19.32 10.40 -33.44
CA SER A 59 20.52 10.96 -34.06
C SER A 59 20.28 12.32 -34.74
N GLU A 60 19.14 12.48 -35.43
CA GLU A 60 18.76 13.73 -36.09
C GLU A 60 18.44 14.83 -35.06
N LEU A 61 17.78 14.45 -33.96
CA LEU A 61 17.55 15.35 -32.84
C LEU A 61 18.88 15.76 -32.17
N TYR A 62 19.83 14.84 -32.01
CA TYR A 62 21.15 15.15 -31.46
C TYR A 62 22.01 16.04 -32.38
N GLU A 63 21.93 15.85 -33.69
CA GLU A 63 22.60 16.72 -34.67
C GLU A 63 22.01 18.12 -34.65
N ALA A 64 20.68 18.22 -34.67
CA ALA A 64 19.99 19.49 -34.57
C ALA A 64 20.26 20.23 -33.26
N LEU A 65 20.43 19.50 -32.14
CA LEU A 65 20.84 20.08 -30.87
C LEU A 65 22.25 20.67 -30.94
N LYS A 66 23.23 19.95 -31.52
CA LYS A 66 24.60 20.46 -31.71
C LYS A 66 24.62 21.70 -32.60
N GLU A 67 23.84 21.71 -33.68
CA GLU A 67 23.72 22.88 -34.57
C GLU A 67 23.04 24.06 -33.87
N ALA A 68 21.98 23.80 -33.09
CA ALA A 68 21.26 24.80 -32.32
C ALA A 68 22.11 25.42 -31.19
N GLU A 69 22.98 24.64 -30.53
CA GLU A 69 23.94 25.15 -29.53
C GLU A 69 24.92 26.15 -30.15
N SER A 70 25.40 25.87 -31.38
CA SER A 70 26.34 26.75 -32.09
C SER A 70 25.69 28.04 -32.59
N SER A 71 24.40 27.99 -32.96
CA SER A 71 23.66 29.09 -33.61
C SER A 71 22.71 29.84 -32.67
N ARG A 72 22.49 29.32 -31.45
CA ARG A 72 21.44 29.74 -30.49
C ARG A 72 20.02 29.79 -31.06
N ASN A 73 19.73 29.07 -32.15
CA ASN A 73 18.40 28.97 -32.72
C ASN A 73 17.81 27.57 -32.50
N TYR A 74 16.81 27.49 -31.64
CA TYR A 74 16.20 26.22 -31.22
C TYR A 74 14.87 25.91 -31.93
N GLN A 75 14.44 26.68 -32.94
CA GLN A 75 13.13 26.47 -33.59
C GLN A 75 12.99 25.07 -34.23
N SER A 76 14.04 24.58 -34.88
CA SER A 76 14.07 23.24 -35.48
C SER A 76 13.95 22.15 -34.40
N VAL A 77 14.69 22.31 -33.29
CA VAL A 77 14.67 21.42 -32.13
C VAL A 77 13.28 21.37 -31.50
N CYS A 78 12.64 22.52 -31.27
CA CYS A 78 11.27 22.59 -30.73
C CYS A 78 10.25 21.87 -31.62
N SER A 79 10.37 21.99 -32.95
CA SER A 79 9.49 21.29 -33.90
C SER A 79 9.67 19.77 -33.86
N MET A 80 10.93 19.31 -33.78
CA MET A 80 11.23 17.89 -33.63
C MET A 80 10.74 17.33 -32.30
N ILE A 81 10.90 18.06 -31.20
CA ILE A 81 10.35 17.69 -29.89
C ILE A 81 8.83 17.52 -29.96
N ARG A 82 8.09 18.46 -30.55
CA ARG A 82 6.63 18.32 -30.71
C ARG A 82 6.24 17.10 -31.54
N THR A 83 6.99 16.80 -32.60
CA THR A 83 6.78 15.61 -33.44
C THR A 83 7.06 14.32 -32.67
N PHE A 84 8.06 14.36 -31.78
CA PHE A 84 8.50 13.25 -30.94
C PHE A 84 7.42 12.80 -29.94
N PHE A 85 6.70 13.75 -29.35
CA PHE A 85 5.61 13.49 -28.39
C PHE A 85 4.21 13.44 -29.02
N ALA A 86 4.09 13.56 -30.35
CA ALA A 86 2.80 13.63 -31.03
C ALA A 86 1.94 12.36 -30.87
N SER A 87 2.55 11.20 -30.64
CA SER A 87 1.84 9.94 -30.35
C SER A 87 2.75 8.92 -29.66
N PRO A 88 2.20 7.93 -28.95
CA PRO A 88 2.96 6.81 -28.39
C PRO A 88 3.77 6.06 -29.45
N ASP A 89 3.22 5.90 -30.65
CA ASP A 89 3.89 5.22 -31.78
C ASP A 89 5.11 6.00 -32.28
N ALA A 90 5.01 7.34 -32.35
CA ALA A 90 6.12 8.21 -32.72
C ALA A 90 7.24 8.15 -31.68
N LEU A 91 6.88 8.15 -30.39
CA LEU A 91 7.82 8.03 -29.28
C LEU A 91 8.54 6.67 -29.28
N GLN A 92 7.78 5.59 -29.39
CA GLN A 92 8.32 4.22 -29.42
C GLN A 92 9.29 4.04 -30.59
N ALA A 93 8.91 4.49 -31.78
CA ALA A 93 9.74 4.31 -32.95
C ALA A 93 10.99 5.21 -32.96
N ALA A 94 11.01 6.28 -32.15
CA ALA A 94 12.20 7.09 -31.96
C ALA A 94 13.25 6.44 -31.03
N PHE A 95 12.82 5.59 -30.08
CA PHE A 95 13.69 4.87 -29.14
C PHE A 95 13.95 3.40 -29.50
N TRP A 96 13.54 2.95 -30.69
CA TRP A 96 13.63 1.55 -31.08
C TRP A 96 15.08 1.03 -31.12
N PRO A 97 15.44 -0.03 -30.36
CA PRO A 97 16.81 -0.54 -30.34
C PRO A 97 17.15 -1.45 -31.54
N GLN A 98 18.44 -1.47 -31.94
CA GLN A 98 19.05 -2.45 -32.86
C GLN A 98 19.24 -3.83 -32.19
N GLN A 99 18.20 -4.43 -31.60
CA GLN A 99 18.30 -5.77 -31.02
C GLN A 99 17.64 -6.82 -31.92
N GLN A 100 18.36 -7.27 -32.95
CA GLN A 100 18.14 -8.62 -33.51
C GLN A 100 19.29 -9.19 -34.36
N GLN A 101 20.50 -8.62 -34.34
CA GLN A 101 21.64 -9.24 -35.05
C GLN A 101 22.43 -10.25 -34.19
N GLN A 102 22.34 -10.19 -32.86
CA GLN A 102 23.06 -11.13 -31.99
C GLN A 102 22.34 -12.48 -31.74
N GLN A 103 21.04 -12.60 -32.03
CA GLN A 103 20.35 -13.90 -31.93
C GLN A 103 20.37 -14.71 -33.23
N GLN A 104 20.56 -14.07 -34.38
CA GLN A 104 20.73 -14.77 -35.67
C GLN A 104 22.17 -15.28 -35.87
N ASP A 105 23.19 -14.54 -35.41
CA ASP A 105 24.58 -14.99 -35.50
C ASP A 105 24.88 -16.22 -34.61
N ALA A 106 24.13 -16.44 -33.53
CA ALA A 106 24.24 -17.64 -32.68
C ALA A 106 23.56 -18.88 -33.31
N SER A 107 22.50 -18.68 -34.11
CA SER A 107 21.83 -19.78 -34.84
C SER A 107 22.54 -20.15 -36.15
N ASP A 108 23.25 -19.22 -36.78
CA ASP A 108 23.97 -19.47 -38.03
C ASP A 108 25.36 -20.10 -37.84
N GLN A 109 25.94 -20.03 -36.63
CA GLN A 109 27.18 -20.76 -36.30
C GLN A 109 26.98 -22.23 -35.91
N THR A 110 25.74 -22.68 -35.68
CA THR A 110 25.45 -24.09 -35.32
C THR A 110 24.99 -24.97 -36.50
N ASN A 111 24.80 -24.41 -37.70
CA ASN A 111 24.34 -25.14 -38.89
C ASN A 111 25.40 -25.31 -40.01
N SER A 112 26.68 -25.09 -39.74
CA SER A 112 27.77 -25.33 -40.69
C SER A 112 28.57 -26.60 -40.38
N SER A 113 27.92 -27.76 -40.29
CA SER A 113 28.61 -29.05 -40.46
C SER A 113 27.69 -30.17 -40.92
N SER A 114 27.60 -30.38 -42.24
CA SER A 114 27.82 -31.66 -42.93
C SER A 114 27.25 -31.62 -44.35
N ASN A 115 28.17 -31.70 -45.31
CA ASN A 115 27.91 -31.83 -46.74
C ASN A 115 27.13 -33.12 -47.05
N GLY A 116 26.20 -33.02 -48.01
CA GLY A 116 25.51 -34.15 -48.59
C GLY A 116 26.34 -34.96 -49.59
N SER A 117 25.89 -36.18 -49.86
CA SER A 117 26.13 -36.91 -51.11
C SER A 117 24.95 -37.83 -51.44
N SER A 118 24.31 -37.53 -52.59
CA SER A 118 23.69 -38.42 -53.62
C SER A 118 22.62 -39.50 -53.30
N LEU A 119 21.36 -39.19 -53.71
CA LEU A 119 20.31 -39.90 -54.52
C LEU A 119 20.40 -41.43 -54.81
N PRO A 120 19.30 -42.17 -55.23
CA PRO A 120 17.85 -41.86 -55.39
C PRO A 120 16.84 -43.00 -54.97
N GLU A 121 15.54 -42.82 -55.30
CA GLU A 121 14.43 -43.81 -55.54
C GLU A 121 13.21 -43.87 -54.57
N GLN A 122 12.02 -43.88 -55.21
CA GLN A 122 10.62 -43.96 -54.72
C GLN A 122 10.19 -45.44 -54.41
N PRO A 123 8.89 -45.79 -54.21
CA PRO A 123 7.82 -45.33 -53.29
C PRO A 123 7.16 -46.52 -52.51
N GLN A 124 6.46 -46.28 -51.37
CA GLN A 124 5.24 -47.03 -50.93
C GLN A 124 4.74 -46.58 -49.52
N GLN A 125 3.44 -46.26 -49.41
CA GLN A 125 2.63 -46.24 -48.16
C GLN A 125 2.08 -47.67 -47.86
N PRO A 126 1.26 -48.01 -46.80
CA PRO A 126 0.55 -47.19 -45.78
C PRO A 126 0.43 -47.79 -44.32
N THR A 127 -0.32 -47.08 -43.45
CA THR A 127 -0.98 -47.49 -42.16
C THR A 127 -0.08 -47.55 -40.90
N SER A 128 -0.41 -47.10 -39.67
CA SER A 128 -1.66 -46.73 -39.00
C SER A 128 -1.39 -45.93 -37.70
N SER A 129 -2.21 -44.90 -37.44
CA SER A 129 -2.71 -44.40 -36.14
C SER A 129 -1.81 -44.28 -34.89
N SER A 130 -1.49 -43.05 -34.48
CA SER A 130 -2.03 -42.49 -33.24
C SER A 130 -1.99 -40.95 -33.27
N SER A 131 -3.16 -40.35 -33.06
CA SER A 131 -3.39 -38.91 -32.99
C SER A 131 -3.21 -38.43 -31.56
N ALA A 132 -2.27 -37.52 -31.32
CA ALA A 132 -2.27 -36.67 -30.12
C ALA A 132 -1.66 -35.31 -30.48
N THR A 133 -2.49 -34.44 -31.06
CA THR A 133 -2.27 -32.99 -31.05
C THR A 133 -2.37 -32.50 -29.60
N PRO A 134 -1.37 -31.80 -29.02
CA PRO A 134 -1.61 -31.08 -27.78
C PRO A 134 -2.61 -29.94 -28.05
N PRO A 135 -3.48 -29.60 -27.09
CA PRO A 135 -4.60 -28.72 -27.34
C PRO A 135 -4.09 -27.32 -27.60
N ALA A 136 -4.58 -26.71 -28.68
CA ALA A 136 -4.28 -25.34 -29.11
C ALA A 136 -4.43 -24.28 -27.99
N ALA A 137 -5.13 -24.62 -26.91
CA ALA A 137 -5.26 -23.81 -25.69
C ALA A 137 -3.93 -23.64 -24.91
N ALA A 138 -3.06 -24.65 -24.84
CA ALA A 138 -1.78 -24.55 -24.13
C ALA A 138 -0.77 -23.70 -24.92
N ALA A 139 -0.78 -23.83 -26.26
CA ALA A 139 0.00 -22.97 -27.15
C ALA A 139 -0.55 -21.52 -27.19
N ALA A 140 -1.86 -21.34 -27.05
CA ALA A 140 -2.47 -20.02 -26.91
C ALA A 140 -2.15 -19.37 -25.56
N ALA A 141 -2.11 -20.13 -24.46
CA ALA A 141 -1.69 -19.66 -23.14
C ALA A 141 -0.19 -19.28 -23.10
N ALA A 142 0.67 -20.06 -23.75
CA ALA A 142 2.08 -19.71 -23.92
C ALA A 142 2.28 -18.48 -24.84
N ARG A 143 1.43 -18.30 -25.87
CA ARG A 143 1.41 -17.08 -26.69
C ARG A 143 0.88 -15.86 -25.95
N LEU A 144 -0.05 -16.04 -25.00
CA LEU A 144 -0.53 -14.98 -24.10
C LEU A 144 0.53 -14.53 -23.08
N GLN A 145 1.50 -15.39 -22.73
CA GLN A 145 2.68 -15.00 -21.94
C GLN A 145 3.76 -14.29 -22.79
N GLN A 146 3.69 -14.36 -24.12
CA GLN A 146 4.56 -13.67 -25.06
C GLN A 146 3.86 -12.46 -25.71
N GLN A 147 3.23 -11.61 -24.92
CA GLN A 147 2.74 -10.33 -25.45
C GLN A 147 3.92 -9.39 -25.72
N PRO A 148 4.09 -8.85 -26.95
CA PRO A 148 5.18 -7.93 -27.24
C PRO A 148 5.00 -6.66 -26.41
N PRO A 149 6.09 -6.12 -25.82
CA PRO A 149 6.04 -4.92 -25.01
C PRO A 149 5.78 -3.74 -25.94
N TRP A 150 4.54 -3.25 -26.01
CA TRP A 150 4.13 -2.14 -26.88
C TRP A 150 4.69 -0.74 -26.49
N LEU A 151 5.89 -0.68 -25.90
CA LEU A 151 6.79 0.49 -25.81
C LEU A 151 8.16 0.02 -25.26
N GLN A 152 9.11 -0.25 -26.15
CA GLN A 152 10.51 -0.53 -25.80
C GLN A 152 11.30 0.78 -25.78
N ILE A 153 11.04 1.63 -24.77
CA ILE A 153 11.83 2.85 -24.56
C ILE A 153 13.02 2.50 -23.67
N ASP A 154 14.25 2.76 -24.14
CA ASP A 154 15.46 2.68 -23.32
C ASP A 154 15.51 3.85 -22.32
N PRO A 155 15.36 3.60 -21.00
CA PRO A 155 15.37 4.65 -19.98
C PRO A 155 16.70 5.40 -19.90
N ALA A 156 17.82 4.77 -20.27
CA ALA A 156 19.14 5.40 -20.24
C ALA A 156 19.33 6.39 -21.40
N ALA A 157 18.88 6.03 -22.61
CA ALA A 157 18.90 6.90 -23.78
C ALA A 157 18.00 8.14 -23.59
N VAL A 158 16.84 7.93 -22.97
CA VAL A 158 15.93 8.98 -22.51
C VAL A 158 16.66 9.94 -21.55
N GLN A 159 17.29 9.44 -20.48
CA GLN A 159 17.99 10.29 -19.51
C GLN A 159 19.09 11.13 -20.18
N GLN A 160 19.89 10.51 -21.05
CA GLN A 160 20.93 11.23 -21.79
C GLN A 160 20.38 12.34 -22.69
N LEU A 161 19.21 12.12 -23.30
CA LEU A 161 18.54 13.17 -24.08
C LEU A 161 18.04 14.29 -23.16
N HIS A 162 17.56 13.97 -21.95
CA HIS A 162 17.13 14.95 -20.94
C HIS A 162 18.27 15.88 -20.53
N ASP A 163 19.37 15.30 -20.03
CA ASP A 163 20.48 16.04 -19.45
C ASP A 163 21.06 17.03 -20.47
N ARG A 164 21.05 16.64 -21.75
CA ARG A 164 21.49 17.47 -22.87
C ARG A 164 20.51 18.60 -23.20
N LEU A 165 19.20 18.33 -23.19
CA LEU A 165 18.18 19.34 -23.41
C LEU A 165 18.13 20.36 -22.26
N GLU A 166 18.32 19.92 -21.02
CA GLU A 166 18.41 20.78 -19.84
C GLU A 166 19.67 21.65 -19.88
N ALA A 167 20.81 21.07 -20.29
CA ALA A 167 22.06 21.81 -20.48
C ALA A 167 21.96 22.96 -21.51
N CYS A 168 20.96 22.97 -22.39
CA CYS A 168 20.73 24.08 -23.32
C CYS A 168 20.22 25.37 -22.65
N HIS A 169 19.72 25.32 -21.41
CA HIS A 169 19.17 26.47 -20.64
C HIS A 169 18.19 27.38 -21.45
N SER A 170 17.41 26.80 -22.36
CA SER A 170 16.49 27.55 -23.24
C SER A 170 15.04 27.41 -22.82
N GLU A 171 14.36 28.53 -22.56
CA GLU A 171 12.92 28.53 -22.22
C GLU A 171 12.05 27.92 -23.34
N ALA A 172 12.36 28.22 -24.61
CA ALA A 172 11.59 27.71 -25.75
C ALA A 172 11.67 26.17 -25.89
N VAL A 173 12.81 25.57 -25.53
CA VAL A 173 12.98 24.10 -25.53
C VAL A 173 12.20 23.48 -24.37
N ARG A 174 12.23 24.12 -23.19
CA ARG A 174 11.46 23.69 -22.02
C ARG A 174 9.94 23.74 -22.30
N ASP A 175 9.45 24.81 -22.92
CA ASP A 175 8.03 24.95 -23.27
C ASP A 175 7.59 23.92 -24.32
N ALA A 176 8.43 23.63 -25.31
CA ALA A 176 8.15 22.59 -26.31
C ALA A 176 8.09 21.18 -25.69
N LEU A 177 8.93 20.88 -24.69
CA LEU A 177 8.88 19.63 -23.93
C LEU A 177 7.59 19.51 -23.12
N LEU A 178 7.14 20.61 -22.52
CA LEU A 178 5.90 20.66 -21.75
C LEU A 178 4.67 20.44 -22.61
N GLU A 179 4.55 21.19 -23.71
CA GLU A 179 3.46 21.05 -24.68
C GLU A 179 3.43 19.63 -25.26
N GLY A 180 4.60 19.10 -25.64
CA GLY A 180 4.73 17.75 -26.19
C GLY A 180 4.28 16.69 -25.18
N GLY A 181 4.82 16.70 -23.97
CA GLY A 181 4.44 15.72 -22.95
C GLY A 181 2.96 15.80 -22.54
N GLN A 182 2.37 17.00 -22.50
CA GLN A 182 0.93 17.17 -22.26
C GLN A 182 0.08 16.58 -23.40
N GLN A 183 0.47 16.81 -24.66
CA GLN A 183 -0.21 16.23 -25.82
C GLN A 183 -0.15 14.71 -25.82
N LEU A 184 1.01 14.12 -25.46
CA LEU A 184 1.15 12.68 -25.34
C LEU A 184 0.20 12.11 -24.28
N LEU A 185 0.12 12.74 -23.11
CA LEU A 185 -0.77 12.31 -22.02
C LEU A 185 -2.24 12.39 -22.40
N LEU A 186 -2.65 13.46 -23.09
CA LEU A 186 -4.01 13.60 -23.62
C LEU A 186 -4.32 12.53 -24.67
N HIS A 187 -3.40 12.27 -25.59
CA HIS A 187 -3.56 11.23 -26.60
C HIS A 187 -3.68 9.83 -25.97
N ILE A 188 -2.94 9.58 -24.89
CA ILE A 188 -3.02 8.35 -24.09
C ILE A 188 -4.41 8.23 -23.45
N SER A 189 -4.95 9.29 -22.84
CA SER A 189 -6.32 9.32 -22.31
C SER A 189 -7.37 9.08 -23.40
N ASP A 190 -7.25 9.73 -24.56
CA ASP A 190 -8.18 9.54 -25.69
C ASP A 190 -8.18 8.09 -26.21
N CYS A 191 -7.01 7.47 -26.28
CA CYS A 191 -6.89 6.05 -26.65
C CYS A 191 -7.57 5.12 -25.64
N PHE A 192 -7.57 5.50 -24.36
CA PHE A 192 -8.25 4.77 -23.30
C PHE A 192 -9.78 4.86 -23.42
N HIS A 193 -10.32 6.07 -23.62
CA HIS A 193 -11.77 6.29 -23.80
C HIS A 193 -12.33 5.61 -25.06
N GLN A 194 -11.49 5.37 -26.07
CA GLN A 194 -11.86 4.64 -27.30
C GLN A 194 -11.95 3.11 -27.13
N GLY A 195 -11.73 2.56 -25.93
CA GLY A 195 -11.93 1.13 -25.64
C GLY A 195 -10.93 0.21 -26.35
N LYS A 196 -9.73 0.70 -26.67
CA LYS A 196 -8.64 -0.14 -27.16
C LYS A 196 -8.05 -0.92 -25.98
N ASP A 197 -8.71 -2.01 -25.58
CA ASP A 197 -8.27 -2.93 -24.53
C ASP A 197 -6.86 -3.45 -24.85
N ASN A 198 -5.84 -2.86 -24.24
CA ASN A 198 -4.46 -3.31 -24.36
C ASN A 198 -3.94 -3.73 -22.97
N PRO A 199 -3.66 -5.02 -22.73
CA PRO A 199 -3.26 -5.53 -21.40
C PRO A 199 -1.98 -4.93 -20.84
N GLY A 200 -1.11 -4.36 -21.68
CA GLY A 200 0.04 -3.63 -21.14
C GLY A 200 -0.24 -2.17 -20.83
N PHE A 201 -1.43 -1.59 -21.16
CA PHE A 201 -1.76 -0.15 -21.12
C PHE A 201 -1.24 0.55 -19.87
N CYS A 202 -1.62 -0.01 -18.73
CA CYS A 202 -1.19 0.49 -17.43
C CYS A 202 0.33 0.35 -17.21
N ARG A 203 0.98 -0.74 -17.67
CA ARG A 203 2.44 -0.93 -17.54
C ARG A 203 3.24 0.17 -18.26
N GLN A 204 2.72 0.71 -19.36
CA GLN A 204 3.44 1.68 -20.16
C GLN A 204 3.07 3.11 -19.88
N VAL A 205 1.82 3.38 -19.48
CA VAL A 205 1.52 4.63 -18.78
C VAL A 205 2.41 4.72 -17.56
N CYS A 206 2.59 3.64 -16.80
CA CYS A 206 3.48 3.64 -15.65
C CYS A 206 4.97 3.65 -16.02
N GLY A 207 5.38 3.07 -17.14
CA GLY A 207 6.75 3.20 -17.69
C GLY A 207 7.08 4.61 -18.19
N LEU A 208 6.15 5.27 -18.89
CA LEU A 208 6.20 6.70 -19.25
C LEU A 208 6.22 7.57 -18.01
N LEU A 209 5.41 7.24 -17.01
CA LEU A 209 5.39 7.93 -15.73
C LEU A 209 6.52 7.51 -14.80
N ALA A 210 7.38 6.56 -15.18
CA ALA A 210 8.66 6.20 -14.56
C ALA A 210 9.88 6.72 -15.36
N ASN A 211 9.63 7.43 -16.47
CA ASN A 211 10.63 8.04 -17.33
C ASN A 211 11.37 9.21 -16.64
N PRO A 212 12.69 9.15 -16.45
CA PRO A 212 13.45 10.18 -15.72
C PRO A 212 13.20 11.65 -16.11
N TRP A 213 12.66 11.94 -17.32
CA TRP A 213 12.22 13.28 -17.72
C TRP A 213 11.27 13.95 -16.75
N LEU A 214 10.44 13.21 -16.01
CA LEU A 214 9.53 13.79 -15.03
C LEU A 214 10.20 14.03 -13.67
N GLN A 215 11.44 13.59 -13.44
CA GLN A 215 12.14 13.73 -12.15
C GLN A 215 12.64 15.16 -11.90
N HIS A 216 12.94 15.91 -12.97
CA HIS A 216 13.47 17.29 -12.89
C HIS A 216 12.47 18.36 -13.36
N MET A 217 11.26 17.97 -13.77
CA MET A 217 10.25 18.90 -14.27
C MET A 217 9.38 19.45 -13.14
N GLU A 218 9.73 20.63 -12.62
CA GLU A 218 8.91 21.45 -11.69
C GLU A 218 7.58 21.95 -12.29
N CYS A 219 7.12 21.37 -13.40
CA CYS A 219 6.00 21.89 -14.15
C CYS A 219 4.70 21.24 -13.72
N HIS A 220 4.05 21.90 -12.77
CA HIS A 220 2.76 21.51 -12.18
C HIS A 220 1.70 21.05 -13.21
N HIS A 221 1.67 21.63 -14.41
CA HIS A 221 0.70 21.29 -15.46
C HIS A 221 0.85 19.86 -16.01
N LEU A 222 2.08 19.39 -16.15
CA LEU A 222 2.36 18.07 -16.73
C LEU A 222 2.14 16.96 -15.69
N LEU A 223 2.47 17.24 -14.43
CA LEU A 223 2.15 16.39 -13.29
C LEU A 223 0.63 16.27 -13.09
N ALA A 224 -0.09 17.38 -13.21
CA ALA A 224 -1.56 17.38 -13.14
C ALA A 224 -2.19 16.59 -14.30
N ALA A 225 -1.65 16.71 -15.53
CA ALA A 225 -2.11 15.90 -16.67
C ALA A 225 -1.84 14.41 -16.46
N ALA A 226 -0.63 14.05 -16.01
CA ALA A 226 -0.23 12.67 -15.71
C ALA A 226 -1.11 12.04 -14.64
N ALA A 227 -1.31 12.75 -13.53
CA ALA A 227 -2.21 12.33 -12.48
C ALA A 227 -3.66 12.25 -12.98
N GLY A 228 -4.11 13.17 -13.83
CA GLY A 228 -5.43 13.12 -14.47
C GLY A 228 -5.64 11.82 -15.25
N VAL A 229 -4.67 11.41 -16.08
CA VAL A 229 -4.74 10.12 -16.81
C VAL A 229 -4.79 8.93 -15.84
N LEU A 230 -3.98 8.93 -14.79
CA LEU A 230 -3.99 7.86 -13.77
C LEU A 230 -5.32 7.80 -13.01
N VAL A 231 -5.89 8.96 -12.69
CA VAL A 231 -7.18 9.12 -12.03
C VAL A 231 -8.30 8.61 -12.92
N GLU A 232 -8.31 8.94 -14.21
CA GLU A 232 -9.27 8.42 -15.19
C GLU A 232 -9.19 6.90 -15.34
N LEU A 233 -7.96 6.36 -15.39
CA LEU A 233 -7.71 4.92 -15.35
C LEU A 233 -8.28 4.27 -14.09
N GLY A 234 -8.14 4.93 -12.94
CA GLY A 234 -8.77 4.54 -11.69
C GLY A 234 -10.31 4.61 -11.77
N GLN A 235 -10.88 5.72 -12.25
CA GLN A 235 -12.33 5.93 -12.33
C GLN A 235 -13.03 4.90 -13.22
N ALA A 236 -12.42 4.48 -14.32
CA ALA A 236 -12.95 3.38 -15.13
C ALA A 236 -13.10 2.06 -14.36
N GLN A 237 -12.37 1.87 -13.26
CA GLN A 237 -12.56 0.74 -12.34
C GLN A 237 -13.69 0.96 -11.34
N PHE A 238 -14.03 2.21 -11.03
CA PHE A 238 -14.90 2.58 -9.90
C PHE A 238 -16.23 3.24 -10.31
N GLY A 239 -16.45 3.51 -11.60
CA GLY A 239 -17.65 4.14 -12.16
C GLY A 239 -18.81 3.17 -12.45
N ALA A 240 -20.02 3.60 -12.09
CA ALA A 240 -21.27 2.90 -12.34
C ALA A 240 -21.58 2.77 -13.85
N ALA A 241 -21.94 1.55 -14.26
CA ALA A 241 -22.25 1.15 -15.64
C ALA A 241 -21.09 1.35 -16.64
N ALA A 242 -20.43 0.24 -16.98
CA ALA A 242 -19.64 0.16 -18.20
C ALA A 242 -20.47 0.73 -19.37
N PRO A 243 -19.90 1.57 -20.26
CA PRO A 243 -20.58 1.92 -21.50
C PRO A 243 -20.98 0.60 -22.18
N SER A 244 -22.28 0.47 -22.40
CA SER A 244 -22.94 -0.76 -22.82
C SER A 244 -22.27 -1.33 -24.07
N GLY A 245 -21.59 -2.46 -23.89
CA GLY A 245 -21.10 -3.31 -24.98
C GLY A 245 -19.63 -3.65 -24.86
N ILE A 246 -19.32 -4.68 -24.07
CA ILE A 246 -18.49 -5.86 -24.43
C ILE A 246 -18.27 -6.65 -23.14
N ALA A 247 -18.77 -7.88 -23.12
CA ALA A 247 -18.57 -8.82 -22.04
C ALA A 247 -17.19 -9.48 -22.18
N CYS A 248 -16.19 -8.97 -21.47
CA CYS A 248 -14.97 -9.71 -21.17
C CYS A 248 -14.97 -10.08 -19.68
N GLY A 249 -15.03 -11.38 -19.39
CA GLY A 249 -15.40 -11.99 -18.11
C GLY A 249 -14.34 -11.96 -16.99
N VAL A 250 -13.55 -10.90 -16.85
CA VAL A 250 -12.72 -10.67 -15.65
C VAL A 250 -12.77 -9.17 -15.33
N PRO A 251 -13.14 -8.75 -14.10
CA PRO A 251 -13.18 -7.32 -13.77
C PRO A 251 -11.78 -6.71 -13.91
N TYR A 252 -11.68 -5.56 -14.57
CA TYR A 252 -10.44 -4.81 -14.86
C TYR A 252 -9.56 -4.60 -13.60
N SER A 253 -10.17 -4.60 -12.41
CA SER A 253 -9.50 -4.55 -11.10
C SER A 253 -8.61 -5.77 -10.79
N GLN A 254 -8.97 -6.98 -11.24
CA GLN A 254 -8.14 -8.17 -11.07
C GLN A 254 -6.92 -8.14 -12.01
N GLN A 255 -7.10 -7.65 -13.24
CA GLN A 255 -5.99 -7.47 -14.18
C GLN A 255 -5.01 -6.40 -13.68
N LEU A 256 -5.51 -5.28 -13.14
CA LEU A 256 -4.64 -4.27 -12.56
C LEU A 256 -3.90 -4.81 -11.33
N GLN A 257 -4.55 -5.55 -10.43
CA GLN A 257 -3.86 -6.15 -9.28
C GLN A 257 -2.75 -7.12 -9.71
N GLN A 258 -2.99 -7.96 -10.72
CA GLN A 258 -1.96 -8.84 -11.28
C GLN A 258 -0.82 -8.04 -11.92
N LEU A 259 -1.12 -6.91 -12.56
CA LEU A 259 -0.12 -6.04 -13.17
C LEU A 259 0.70 -5.28 -12.11
N LEU A 260 0.06 -4.76 -11.06
CA LEU A 260 0.73 -4.11 -9.93
C LEU A 260 1.68 -5.07 -9.20
N GLN A 261 1.37 -6.36 -9.19
CA GLN A 261 2.28 -7.38 -8.66
C GLN A 261 3.56 -7.58 -9.50
N THR A 262 3.60 -7.09 -10.74
CA THR A 262 4.82 -7.15 -11.58
C THR A 262 5.75 -5.96 -11.38
N TRP A 263 5.32 -4.94 -10.63
CA TRP A 263 6.08 -3.71 -10.46
C TRP A 263 7.22 -3.87 -9.48
N GLN A 264 8.27 -3.08 -9.71
CA GLN A 264 9.40 -2.97 -8.79
C GLN A 264 9.24 -1.72 -7.90
N ALA A 265 9.94 -1.70 -6.76
CA ALA A 265 9.94 -0.57 -5.82
C ALA A 265 10.15 0.82 -6.47
N PRO A 266 11.12 1.06 -7.38
CA PRO A 266 11.34 2.40 -7.95
C PRO A 266 10.16 2.91 -8.80
N GLU A 267 9.51 2.02 -9.56
CA GLU A 267 8.36 2.36 -10.39
C GLU A 267 7.17 2.75 -9.52
N MET A 268 6.90 1.95 -8.49
CA MET A 268 5.79 2.17 -7.57
C MET A 268 5.96 3.46 -6.77
N ARG A 269 7.15 3.68 -6.18
CA ARG A 269 7.47 4.89 -5.41
C ARG A 269 7.16 6.16 -6.18
N ARG A 270 7.48 6.16 -7.46
CA ARG A 270 7.28 7.32 -8.32
C ARG A 270 5.81 7.60 -8.61
N VAL A 271 5.03 6.57 -8.94
CA VAL A 271 3.58 6.75 -9.15
C VAL A 271 2.91 7.21 -7.85
N VAL A 272 3.34 6.69 -6.70
CA VAL A 272 2.90 7.15 -5.39
C VAL A 272 3.19 8.65 -5.24
N ALA A 273 4.43 9.09 -5.47
CA ALA A 273 4.82 10.50 -5.38
C ALA A 273 3.97 11.42 -6.29
N LEU A 274 3.70 11.00 -7.53
CA LEU A 274 2.87 11.78 -8.47
C LEU A 274 1.43 11.96 -7.97
N LEU A 275 0.82 10.89 -7.46
CA LEU A 275 -0.55 10.94 -6.93
C LEU A 275 -0.61 11.74 -5.63
N GLN A 276 0.39 11.60 -4.76
CA GLN A 276 0.52 12.40 -3.54
C GLN A 276 0.59 13.90 -3.87
N GLN A 277 1.46 14.28 -4.80
CA GLN A 277 1.62 15.67 -5.22
C GLN A 277 0.34 16.23 -5.85
N TYR A 278 -0.36 15.44 -6.68
CA TYR A 278 -1.64 15.84 -7.25
C TYR A 278 -2.70 16.10 -6.18
N ILE A 279 -2.82 15.21 -5.19
CA ILE A 279 -3.76 15.39 -4.06
C ILE A 279 -3.42 16.69 -3.32
N THR A 280 -2.15 16.87 -2.97
CA THR A 280 -1.64 18.05 -2.26
C THR A 280 -1.96 19.35 -3.01
N LEU A 281 -1.57 19.46 -4.29
CA LEU A 281 -1.78 20.67 -5.09
C LEU A 281 -3.27 20.96 -5.30
N THR A 282 -4.08 19.94 -5.58
CA THR A 282 -5.52 20.12 -5.83
C THR A 282 -6.25 20.54 -4.56
N LEU A 283 -5.88 19.98 -3.40
CA LEU A 283 -6.43 20.38 -2.10
C LEU A 283 -6.14 21.84 -1.79
N TYR A 284 -4.90 22.31 -2.00
CA TYR A 284 -4.55 23.71 -1.78
C TYR A 284 -5.25 24.66 -2.76
N GLN A 285 -5.31 24.30 -4.04
CA GLN A 285 -5.90 25.15 -5.08
C GLN A 285 -7.42 25.26 -4.98
N GLN A 286 -8.11 24.15 -4.73
CA GLN A 286 -9.57 24.09 -4.79
C GLN A 286 -10.23 24.17 -3.40
N GLN A 287 -9.47 23.96 -2.32
CA GLN A 287 -9.95 23.91 -0.93
C GLN A 287 -11.16 22.98 -0.72
N ALA A 288 -11.27 21.95 -1.57
CA ALA A 288 -12.37 21.02 -1.60
C ALA A 288 -11.90 19.63 -2.05
N ILE A 289 -12.61 18.60 -1.62
CA ILE A 289 -12.40 17.24 -2.13
C ILE A 289 -13.13 17.12 -3.47
N THR A 290 -12.36 16.99 -4.54
CA THR A 290 -12.86 16.82 -5.90
C THR A 290 -13.01 15.34 -6.25
N PRO A 291 -13.78 14.99 -7.30
CA PRO A 291 -13.80 13.62 -7.84
C PRO A 291 -12.42 13.12 -8.27
N GLY A 292 -11.52 14.03 -8.66
CA GLY A 292 -10.14 13.71 -9.01
C GLY A 292 -9.32 13.29 -7.79
N ILE A 293 -9.43 14.02 -6.68
CA ILE A 293 -8.81 13.65 -5.39
C ILE A 293 -9.30 12.29 -4.92
N GLU A 294 -10.62 12.05 -4.97
CA GLU A 294 -11.20 10.76 -4.58
C GLU A 294 -10.59 9.61 -5.37
N ALA A 295 -10.56 9.71 -6.70
CA ALA A 295 -10.04 8.64 -7.54
C ALA A 295 -8.52 8.48 -7.40
N ALA A 296 -7.76 9.56 -7.19
CA ALA A 296 -6.33 9.49 -6.88
C ALA A 296 -6.07 8.75 -5.56
N THR A 297 -6.84 9.04 -4.51
CA THR A 297 -6.72 8.34 -3.21
C THR A 297 -7.11 6.87 -3.33
N ARG A 298 -8.16 6.53 -4.09
CA ARG A 298 -8.54 5.13 -4.32
C ARG A 298 -7.45 4.34 -5.06
N LEU A 299 -6.83 4.94 -6.08
CA LEU A 299 -5.71 4.34 -6.80
C LEU A 299 -4.48 4.16 -5.89
N LEU A 300 -4.13 5.18 -5.09
CA LEU A 300 -3.10 5.05 -4.06
C LEU A 300 -3.38 3.91 -3.08
N GLY A 301 -4.64 3.70 -2.70
CA GLY A 301 -5.02 2.57 -1.84
C GLY A 301 -4.81 1.19 -2.49
N LEU A 302 -4.95 1.07 -3.81
CA LEU A 302 -4.59 -0.15 -4.54
C LEU A 302 -3.07 -0.37 -4.54
N LEU A 303 -2.29 0.70 -4.73
CA LEU A 303 -0.83 0.66 -4.68
C LEU A 303 -0.32 0.29 -3.28
N GLU A 304 -0.91 0.86 -2.23
CA GLU A 304 -0.61 0.56 -0.83
C GLU A 304 -0.83 -0.92 -0.53
N LYS A 305 -1.97 -1.47 -0.98
CA LYS A 305 -2.28 -2.89 -0.81
C LYS A 305 -1.32 -3.80 -1.58
N ALA A 306 -0.96 -3.45 -2.82
CA ALA A 306 0.00 -4.22 -3.61
C ALA A 306 1.40 -4.16 -3.00
N SER A 307 1.86 -2.97 -2.59
CA SER A 307 3.13 -2.76 -1.89
C SER A 307 3.20 -3.60 -0.61
N SER A 308 2.16 -3.57 0.21
CA SER A 308 2.10 -4.30 1.49
C SER A 308 2.21 -5.82 1.32
N GLN A 309 1.63 -6.38 0.25
CA GLN A 309 1.72 -7.81 -0.05
C GLN A 309 3.12 -8.24 -0.47
N GLN A 310 3.89 -7.32 -1.07
CA GLN A 310 5.22 -7.58 -1.62
C GLN A 310 6.35 -6.97 -0.78
N GLN A 311 6.01 -6.23 0.27
CA GLN A 311 6.94 -5.45 1.11
C GLN A 311 7.88 -4.56 0.28
N LEU A 312 7.34 -3.85 -0.73
CA LEU A 312 8.15 -3.05 -1.66
C LEU A 312 8.53 -1.67 -1.12
N LEU A 313 7.57 -0.96 -0.52
CA LEU A 313 7.72 0.43 -0.03
C LEU A 313 7.33 0.52 1.44
N ASP A 314 7.95 1.48 2.13
CA ASP A 314 7.56 1.83 3.49
C ASP A 314 6.22 2.56 3.51
N MET A 315 5.46 2.38 4.60
CA MET A 315 4.16 3.01 4.80
C MET A 315 4.25 4.53 4.82
N ALA A 316 5.37 5.08 5.30
CA ALA A 316 5.58 6.52 5.32
C ALA A 316 5.55 7.16 3.91
N GLU A 317 5.87 6.40 2.87
CA GLU A 317 5.78 6.87 1.48
C GLU A 317 4.33 7.13 1.02
N PHE A 318 3.34 6.56 1.73
CA PHE A 318 1.92 6.72 1.42
C PHE A 318 1.24 7.83 2.23
N TYR A 319 1.94 8.52 3.13
CA TYR A 319 1.39 9.66 3.87
C TYR A 319 1.26 10.88 2.95
N ASN A 320 0.12 11.57 3.02
CA ASN A 320 -0.10 12.80 2.27
C ASN A 320 0.10 14.03 3.16
N ASP A 321 1.06 14.89 2.84
CA ASP A 321 1.37 16.07 3.66
C ASP A 321 0.15 16.99 3.82
N ALA A 322 -0.54 17.36 2.73
CA ALA A 322 -1.68 18.28 2.80
C ALA A 322 -2.85 17.76 3.66
N VAL A 323 -3.04 16.44 3.73
CA VAL A 323 -4.09 15.81 4.55
C VAL A 323 -3.68 15.73 6.03
N ASN A 324 -2.38 15.70 6.32
CA ASN A 324 -1.82 15.65 7.67
C ASN A 324 -1.51 17.04 8.26
N GLU A 325 -1.50 18.09 7.44
CA GLU A 325 -1.31 19.49 7.88
C GLU A 325 -2.46 19.97 8.80
N PRO A 326 -2.18 20.85 9.80
CA PRO A 326 -3.18 21.34 10.74
C PRO A 326 -4.33 22.13 10.09
N ASP A 327 -4.10 22.69 8.91
CA ASP A 327 -5.06 23.47 8.13
C ASP A 327 -6.14 22.59 7.50
N PHE A 328 -5.86 21.30 7.29
CA PHE A 328 -6.86 20.36 6.80
C PHE A 328 -7.92 20.10 7.88
N ASN A 329 -9.19 20.28 7.53
CA ASN A 329 -10.30 20.11 8.47
C ASN A 329 -10.63 18.63 8.70
N ILE A 330 -9.73 17.94 9.41
CA ILE A 330 -9.86 16.53 9.81
C ILE A 330 -11.18 16.29 10.57
N LYS A 331 -11.64 17.25 11.37
CA LYS A 331 -12.88 17.13 12.15
C LYS A 331 -14.09 16.98 11.24
N GLU A 332 -14.19 17.78 10.18
CA GLU A 332 -15.30 17.68 9.23
C GLU A 332 -15.17 16.43 8.35
N ASP A 333 -13.96 16.04 7.98
CA ASP A 333 -13.73 14.78 7.25
C ASP A 333 -14.19 13.55 8.05
N TYR A 334 -13.77 13.47 9.31
CA TYR A 334 -14.17 12.40 10.22
C TYR A 334 -15.68 12.37 10.47
N LYS A 335 -16.33 13.53 10.64
CA LYS A 335 -17.79 13.60 10.78
C LYS A 335 -18.52 13.04 9.55
N ARG A 336 -18.10 13.44 8.35
CA ARG A 336 -18.69 12.96 7.09
C ARG A 336 -18.55 11.45 6.97
N TRP A 337 -17.37 10.91 7.27
CA TRP A 337 -17.13 9.47 7.29
C TRP A 337 -17.97 8.74 8.34
N ASN A 338 -18.01 9.26 9.57
CA ASN A 338 -18.72 8.62 10.66
C ASN A 338 -20.24 8.61 10.44
N ALA A 339 -20.79 9.64 9.78
CA ALA A 339 -22.20 9.72 9.41
C ALA A 339 -22.61 8.71 8.32
N GLY A 340 -21.66 8.14 7.57
CA GLY A 340 -21.94 7.10 6.58
C GLY A 340 -22.73 7.57 5.35
N LEU A 341 -22.68 8.87 5.03
CA LEU A 341 -23.49 9.51 3.98
C LEU A 341 -23.05 9.16 2.52
N GLY A 342 -22.21 8.15 2.32
CA GLY A 342 -21.74 7.70 1.01
C GLY A 342 -20.77 8.64 0.29
N HIS A 343 -20.48 9.81 0.86
CA HIS A 343 -19.48 10.74 0.34
C HIS A 343 -18.05 10.27 0.65
N PHE A 344 -17.12 10.58 -0.23
CA PHE A 344 -15.70 10.31 -0.01
C PHE A 344 -15.17 11.02 1.25
N SER A 345 -14.31 10.32 1.97
CA SER A 345 -13.52 10.85 3.06
C SER A 345 -12.19 10.11 3.14
N PHE A 346 -11.14 10.84 3.52
CA PHE A 346 -9.81 10.27 3.76
C PHE A 346 -9.79 9.34 4.97
N CYS A 347 -10.70 9.52 5.94
CA CYS A 347 -10.91 8.57 7.05
C CYS A 347 -11.28 7.16 6.57
N GLY A 348 -11.84 6.99 5.36
CA GLY A 348 -12.04 5.67 4.74
C GLY A 348 -10.74 5.01 4.24
N HIS A 349 -9.64 5.76 4.21
CA HIS A 349 -8.35 5.40 3.66
C HIS A 349 -7.24 5.69 4.69
N SER A 350 -7.36 5.10 5.89
CA SER A 350 -6.55 5.46 7.07
C SER A 350 -5.04 5.39 6.89
N TRP A 351 -4.55 4.65 5.88
CA TRP A 351 -3.13 4.55 5.53
C TRP A 351 -2.53 5.88 5.06
N ILE A 352 -3.33 6.84 4.59
CA ILE A 352 -2.86 8.16 4.14
C ILE A 352 -2.43 9.08 5.30
N TYR A 353 -2.88 8.76 6.51
CA TYR A 353 -2.57 9.54 7.70
C TYR A 353 -1.29 9.08 8.37
N ASP A 354 -0.50 10.05 8.82
CA ASP A 354 0.64 9.81 9.68
C ASP A 354 0.19 9.46 11.13
N PRO A 355 1.08 8.98 12.00
CA PRO A 355 0.73 8.65 13.38
C PRO A 355 0.16 9.84 14.18
N ALA A 356 0.66 11.06 13.93
CA ALA A 356 0.19 12.26 14.62
C ALA A 356 -1.27 12.60 14.26
N SER A 357 -1.63 12.53 12.99
CA SER A 357 -2.98 12.77 12.50
C SER A 357 -3.95 11.68 12.92
N LYS A 358 -3.52 10.41 12.94
CA LYS A 358 -4.32 9.30 13.52
C LYS A 358 -4.61 9.55 15.00
N SER A 359 -3.61 9.99 15.77
CA SER A 359 -3.79 10.40 17.17
C SER A 359 -4.80 11.54 17.28
N ARG A 360 -4.69 12.58 16.44
CA ARG A 360 -5.65 13.69 16.41
C ARG A 360 -7.08 13.24 16.09
N ILE A 361 -7.26 12.31 15.15
CA ILE A 361 -8.56 11.73 14.82
C ILE A 361 -9.15 10.97 16.01
N LEU A 362 -8.34 10.16 16.70
CA LEU A 362 -8.76 9.46 17.92
C LEU A 362 -9.18 10.44 19.02
N GLN A 363 -8.42 11.51 19.22
CA GLN A 363 -8.76 12.58 20.17
C GLN A 363 -10.08 13.27 19.80
N LEU A 364 -10.31 13.55 18.51
CA LEU A 364 -11.55 14.14 18.02
C LEU A 364 -12.76 13.21 18.26
N GLU A 365 -12.62 11.92 17.97
CA GLU A 365 -13.65 10.90 18.27
C GLU A 365 -13.99 10.89 19.77
N ASN A 366 -12.97 10.86 20.62
CA ASN A 366 -13.14 10.85 22.08
C ASN A 366 -13.81 12.13 22.58
N GLN A 367 -13.38 13.31 22.12
CA GLN A 367 -14.00 14.59 22.48
C GLN A 367 -15.47 14.67 22.06
N MET A 368 -15.82 14.16 20.87
CA MET A 368 -17.21 14.11 20.42
C MET A 368 -18.06 13.20 21.31
N GLN A 369 -17.54 12.04 21.73
CA GLN A 369 -18.23 11.15 22.67
C GLN A 369 -18.39 11.77 24.06
N GLN A 370 -17.35 12.46 24.56
CA GLN A 370 -17.37 13.16 25.84
C GLN A 370 -18.40 14.29 25.86
N LEU A 371 -18.44 15.11 24.80
CA LEU A 371 -19.40 16.20 24.67
C LEU A 371 -20.84 15.66 24.63
N ALA A 372 -21.09 14.62 23.84
CA ALA A 372 -22.41 13.98 23.80
C ALA A 372 -22.82 13.41 25.17
N ALA A 373 -21.90 12.76 25.90
CA ALA A 373 -22.16 12.23 27.23
C ALA A 373 -22.43 13.35 28.26
N PHE A 374 -21.72 14.47 28.14
CA PHE A 374 -21.91 15.67 28.96
C PHE A 374 -23.30 16.30 28.70
N GLU A 375 -23.64 16.56 27.44
CA GLU A 375 -24.93 17.13 27.03
C GLU A 375 -26.11 16.25 27.48
N ASN A 376 -26.01 14.93 27.27
CA ASN A 376 -27.02 13.98 27.72
C ASN A 376 -27.22 14.03 29.25
N SER A 377 -26.12 14.14 30.01
CA SER A 377 -26.19 14.24 31.48
C SER A 377 -26.82 15.56 31.92
N MET A 378 -26.52 16.66 31.23
CA MET A 378 -27.07 17.98 31.52
C MET A 378 -28.58 18.06 31.20
N MET A 379 -28.99 17.50 30.06
CA MET A 379 -30.41 17.41 29.68
C MET A 379 -31.18 16.56 30.69
N GLN A 380 -30.63 15.42 31.11
CA GLN A 380 -31.24 14.56 32.14
C GLN A 380 -31.39 15.30 33.48
N ALA A 381 -30.39 16.08 33.88
CA ALA A 381 -30.45 16.89 35.09
C ALA A 381 -31.55 17.98 35.03
N LEU A 382 -31.76 18.57 33.85
CA LEU A 382 -32.78 19.60 33.62
C LEU A 382 -34.21 19.01 33.63
N MET A 383 -34.42 17.85 33.01
CA MET A 383 -35.74 17.21 32.94
C MET A 383 -36.14 16.45 34.21
N GLY A 384 -35.17 15.93 34.98
CA GLY A 384 -35.40 14.98 36.06
C GLY A 384 -35.55 15.55 37.47
N GLY A 385 -35.54 16.88 37.65
CA GLY A 385 -35.75 17.50 38.98
C GLY A 385 -34.74 17.03 40.04
N ALA A 386 -33.46 17.35 39.83
CA ALA A 386 -32.41 17.31 40.85
C ALA A 386 -32.36 16.06 41.77
N ARG A 387 -32.03 14.90 41.18
CA ARG A 387 -31.25 13.86 41.89
C ARG A 387 -30.15 13.33 40.96
N GLU A 388 -28.93 13.82 41.21
CA GLU A 388 -27.66 13.09 41.00
C GLU A 388 -27.29 12.61 39.58
N SER A 389 -27.25 13.49 38.57
CA SER A 389 -26.40 13.21 37.39
C SER A 389 -25.29 14.24 37.33
N CYS A 390 -24.16 13.94 37.97
CA CYS A 390 -22.93 14.70 37.74
C CYS A 390 -22.58 14.58 36.24
N PRO A 391 -22.35 15.69 35.52
CA PRO A 391 -22.05 15.63 34.09
C PRO A 391 -20.61 15.17 33.80
N PHE A 392 -19.80 15.03 34.84
CA PHE A 392 -18.42 14.54 34.79
C PHE A 392 -18.32 13.14 35.41
N LEU A 393 -17.31 12.38 34.99
CA LEU A 393 -16.78 11.27 35.76
C LEU A 393 -15.85 11.85 36.82
N LEU A 394 -16.38 12.07 38.03
CA LEU A 394 -15.60 12.63 39.14
C LEU A 394 -14.97 11.52 39.98
N LEU A 395 -13.64 11.39 39.92
CA LEU A 395 -12.87 10.49 40.78
C LEU A 395 -12.33 11.24 42.00
N ARG A 396 -12.75 10.82 43.20
CA ARG A 396 -12.28 11.37 44.48
C ARG A 396 -11.36 10.37 45.16
N VAL A 397 -10.07 10.64 45.20
CA VAL A 397 -9.07 9.65 45.61
C VAL A 397 -8.13 10.19 46.68
N ARG A 398 -7.59 9.30 47.51
CA ARG A 398 -6.54 9.60 48.48
C ARG A 398 -5.17 9.24 47.91
N ARG A 399 -4.13 9.99 48.28
CA ARG A 399 -2.74 9.69 47.91
C ARG A 399 -2.21 8.45 48.66
N GLY A 400 -1.08 7.92 48.17
CA GLY A 400 -0.38 6.78 48.76
C GLY A 400 -1.10 5.45 48.49
N SER A 401 -0.99 4.51 49.42
CA SER A 401 -1.44 3.12 49.27
C SER A 401 -2.96 2.93 49.05
N TYR A 402 -3.76 3.97 49.26
CA TYR A 402 -5.21 3.92 49.01
C TYR A 402 -5.61 4.30 47.59
N LEU A 403 -4.70 4.88 46.81
CA LEU A 403 -4.99 5.44 45.48
C LEU A 403 -5.62 4.40 44.56
N LEU A 404 -4.95 3.25 44.41
CA LEU A 404 -5.43 2.18 43.54
C LEU A 404 -6.80 1.66 44.00
N ARG A 405 -6.94 1.33 45.29
CA ARG A 405 -8.20 0.82 45.85
C ARG A 405 -9.38 1.78 45.67
N ASP A 406 -9.18 3.06 46.00
CA ASP A 406 -10.22 4.09 45.88
C ASP A 406 -10.61 4.30 44.41
N THR A 407 -9.64 4.20 43.50
CA THR A 407 -9.85 4.29 42.05
C THR A 407 -10.66 3.11 41.53
N LEU A 408 -10.22 1.87 41.81
CA LEU A 408 -10.86 0.65 41.34
C LEU A 408 -12.33 0.58 41.78
N MET A 409 -12.63 0.95 43.03
CA MET A 409 -14.01 1.01 43.54
C MET A 409 -14.88 1.99 42.73
N GLN A 410 -14.37 3.18 42.43
CA GLN A 410 -15.11 4.20 41.69
C GLN A 410 -15.28 3.84 40.22
N ILE A 411 -14.25 3.26 39.59
CA ILE A 411 -14.33 2.77 38.21
C ILE A 411 -15.33 1.61 38.10
N ASN A 412 -15.36 0.70 39.08
CA ASN A 412 -16.35 -0.38 39.08
C ASN A 412 -17.79 0.14 39.18
N ASN A 413 -18.02 1.18 39.99
CA ASN A 413 -19.31 1.86 40.05
C ASN A 413 -19.64 2.57 38.72
N ALA A 414 -18.66 3.27 38.14
CA ALA A 414 -18.81 3.98 36.88
C ALA A 414 -19.09 3.06 35.68
N LYS A 415 -18.48 1.87 35.70
CA LYS A 415 -18.74 0.77 34.76
C LYS A 415 -20.20 0.34 34.79
N ASN A 416 -20.78 0.19 35.98
CA ASN A 416 -22.16 -0.31 36.14
C ASN A 416 -23.23 0.74 35.83
N ASN A 417 -22.93 2.03 35.98
CA ASN A 417 -23.88 3.12 35.74
C ASN A 417 -23.69 3.84 34.39
N GLY A 418 -22.76 3.38 33.54
CA GLY A 418 -22.51 3.93 32.21
C GLY A 418 -21.83 5.31 32.18
N SER A 419 -21.25 5.77 33.30
CA SER A 419 -20.63 7.11 33.38
C SER A 419 -19.19 7.19 32.87
N LEU A 420 -18.57 6.06 32.48
CA LEU A 420 -17.17 6.01 32.02
C LEU A 420 -16.85 6.96 30.87
N LYS A 421 -17.81 7.23 29.97
CA LYS A 421 -17.63 8.09 28.80
C LYS A 421 -17.78 9.59 29.08
N LYS A 422 -18.18 9.98 30.28
CA LYS A 422 -18.28 11.39 30.68
C LYS A 422 -16.86 11.98 30.77
N PRO A 423 -16.69 13.31 30.59
CA PRO A 423 -15.39 13.94 30.76
C PRO A 423 -14.86 13.69 32.19
N LEU A 424 -13.59 13.28 32.28
CA LEU A 424 -12.95 12.94 33.55
C LEU A 424 -12.64 14.21 34.36
N LYS A 425 -12.81 14.12 35.68
CA LYS A 425 -12.25 15.06 36.66
C LYS A 425 -11.68 14.31 37.84
N VAL A 426 -10.49 14.69 38.29
CA VAL A 426 -9.85 14.09 39.46
C VAL A 426 -9.80 15.10 40.61
N LYS A 427 -10.10 14.63 41.83
CA LYS A 427 -9.97 15.40 43.06
C LYS A 427 -9.26 14.58 44.13
N PHE A 428 -8.10 15.06 44.58
CA PHE A 428 -7.45 14.52 45.77
C PHE A 428 -8.18 14.99 47.03
N ILE A 429 -8.51 14.04 47.91
CA ILE A 429 -9.25 14.34 49.15
C ILE A 429 -8.33 15.11 50.11
N GLY A 430 -8.79 16.29 50.55
CA GLY A 430 -8.05 17.15 51.47
C GLY A 430 -7.17 18.20 50.79
N GLU A 431 -7.16 18.27 49.45
CA GLU A 431 -6.39 19.25 48.68
C GLU A 431 -7.30 20.27 47.99
N GLU A 432 -6.88 21.54 48.03
CA GLU A 432 -7.49 22.60 47.23
C GLU A 432 -6.87 22.59 45.83
N GLY A 433 -7.66 22.21 44.83
CA GLY A 433 -7.24 22.21 43.43
C GLY A 433 -8.45 22.13 42.52
N VAL A 434 -8.45 22.95 41.47
CA VAL A 434 -9.37 22.85 40.34
C VAL A 434 -8.63 22.11 39.24
N ASP A 435 -9.22 21.00 38.78
CA ASP A 435 -8.62 20.18 37.73
C ASP A 435 -8.73 20.87 36.36
N GLU A 436 -7.64 21.51 35.95
CA GLU A 436 -7.42 22.01 34.58
C GLU A 436 -6.51 21.06 33.77
N GLY A 437 -6.40 19.78 34.19
CA GLY A 437 -5.63 18.72 33.53
C GLY A 437 -4.35 18.30 34.28
N GLY A 438 -3.78 19.19 35.10
CA GLY A 438 -2.59 18.88 35.91
C GLY A 438 -2.84 17.76 36.93
N LEU A 439 -4.01 17.75 37.57
CA LEU A 439 -4.37 16.70 38.54
C LEU A 439 -4.59 15.34 37.87
N GLN A 440 -5.13 15.31 36.65
CA GLN A 440 -5.28 14.07 35.89
C GLN A 440 -3.93 13.46 35.52
N LYS A 441 -2.98 14.29 35.05
CA LYS A 441 -1.64 13.84 34.71
C LYS A 441 -0.95 13.22 35.92
N GLU A 442 -0.95 13.92 37.05
CA GLU A 442 -0.38 13.41 38.29
C GLU A 442 -1.08 12.12 38.75
N PHE A 443 -2.41 12.08 38.68
CA PHE A 443 -3.20 10.91 39.02
C PHE A 443 -2.81 9.68 38.22
N PHE A 444 -2.72 9.79 36.89
CA PHE A 444 -2.31 8.67 36.04
C PHE A 444 -0.86 8.24 36.31
N GLN A 445 0.07 9.17 36.54
CA GLN A 445 1.45 8.84 36.90
C GLN A 445 1.55 8.04 38.20
N LEU A 446 0.81 8.45 39.24
CA LEU A 446 0.78 7.71 40.51
C LEU A 446 0.09 6.34 40.35
N LEU A 447 -1.00 6.30 39.59
CA LEU A 447 -1.78 5.07 39.39
C LEU A 447 -1.00 3.99 38.65
N VAL A 448 -0.23 4.37 37.61
CA VAL A 448 0.63 3.43 36.88
C VAL A 448 1.64 2.76 37.82
N ARG A 449 2.28 3.53 38.71
CA ARG A 449 3.24 2.98 39.69
C ARG A 449 2.62 1.95 40.62
N GLU A 450 1.39 2.19 41.06
CA GLU A 450 0.67 1.25 41.92
C GLU A 450 0.19 0.00 41.16
N CYS A 451 -0.31 0.16 39.92
CA CYS A 451 -0.81 -0.95 39.09
C CYS A 451 0.29 -1.96 38.70
N PHE A 452 1.50 -1.47 38.44
CA PHE A 452 2.65 -2.28 38.05
C PHE A 452 3.61 -2.56 39.22
N ASN A 453 3.17 -2.29 40.46
CA ASN A 453 3.91 -2.70 41.63
C ASN A 453 3.96 -4.25 41.71
N PRO A 454 5.16 -4.86 41.76
CA PRO A 454 5.29 -6.32 41.89
C PRO A 454 4.54 -6.91 43.09
N GLU A 455 4.37 -6.14 44.18
CA GLU A 455 3.62 -6.58 45.37
C GLU A 455 2.14 -6.84 45.08
N PHE A 456 1.57 -6.21 44.04
CA PHE A 456 0.20 -6.46 43.62
C PHE A 456 0.05 -7.75 42.80
N GLY A 457 1.17 -8.25 42.25
CA GLY A 457 1.25 -9.59 41.65
C GLY A 457 0.50 -9.78 40.34
N MET A 458 0.04 -8.72 39.67
CA MET A 458 -0.72 -8.79 38.40
C MET A 458 0.17 -8.84 37.16
N PHE A 459 1.26 -8.09 37.18
CA PHE A 459 2.18 -7.98 36.06
C PHE A 459 3.60 -8.30 36.54
N MET A 460 4.35 -8.97 35.69
CA MET A 460 5.78 -9.17 35.84
C MET A 460 6.50 -8.09 35.03
N TYR A 461 7.67 -7.67 35.53
CA TYR A 461 8.55 -6.74 34.85
C TYR A 461 9.85 -7.46 34.50
N SER A 462 10.28 -7.36 33.24
CA SER A 462 11.55 -7.89 32.77
C SER A 462 12.61 -6.79 32.81
N GLU A 463 13.64 -6.97 33.64
CA GLU A 463 14.78 -6.05 33.69
C GLU A 463 15.60 -6.04 32.39
N GLU A 464 15.54 -7.12 31.60
CA GLU A 464 16.26 -7.23 30.33
C GLU A 464 15.59 -6.42 29.22
N THR A 465 14.26 -6.48 29.14
CA THR A 465 13.50 -5.86 28.03
C THR A 465 12.83 -4.55 28.44
N HIS A 466 12.76 -4.26 29.75
CA HIS A 466 11.98 -3.16 30.34
C HIS A 466 10.47 -3.23 30.05
N LEU A 467 9.97 -4.42 29.73
CA LEU A 467 8.57 -4.67 29.40
C LEU A 467 7.81 -5.27 30.57
N HIS A 468 6.53 -4.94 30.64
CA HIS A 468 5.58 -5.57 31.55
C HIS A 468 4.83 -6.69 30.83
N TRP A 469 4.47 -7.75 31.55
CA TRP A 469 3.62 -8.83 31.02
C TRP A 469 2.72 -9.40 32.10
N PHE A 470 1.63 -10.05 31.70
CA PHE A 470 0.71 -10.68 32.64
C PHE A 470 1.41 -11.76 33.46
N HIS A 471 1.17 -11.75 34.76
CA HIS A 471 1.62 -12.83 35.61
C HIS A 471 0.61 -13.99 35.51
N ALA A 472 1.03 -15.10 34.90
CA ALA A 472 0.14 -16.24 34.63
C ALA A 472 -0.43 -16.88 35.91
N SER A 473 0.30 -16.80 37.02
CA SER A 473 -0.08 -17.38 38.30
C SER A 473 -1.10 -16.54 39.08
N SER A 474 -1.42 -15.31 38.65
CA SER A 474 -2.40 -14.45 39.31
C SER A 474 -3.80 -15.09 39.29
N MET A 475 -4.21 -15.64 40.43
CA MET A 475 -5.54 -16.22 40.59
C MET A 475 -6.51 -15.19 41.16
N ASP A 476 -7.76 -15.24 40.69
CA ASP A 476 -8.92 -14.49 41.22
C ASP A 476 -8.83 -12.95 41.16
N LEU A 477 -8.03 -12.42 40.24
CA LEU A 477 -7.91 -10.98 39.96
C LEU A 477 -8.63 -10.54 38.67
N ASP A 478 -9.64 -11.28 38.19
CA ASP A 478 -10.35 -10.94 36.95
C ASP A 478 -10.97 -9.54 36.99
N THR A 479 -11.50 -9.15 38.14
CA THR A 479 -12.14 -7.84 38.29
C THR A 479 -11.09 -6.75 38.18
N GLU A 480 -9.96 -6.93 38.84
CA GLU A 480 -8.81 -6.02 38.84
C GLU A 480 -8.23 -5.89 37.42
N PHE A 481 -8.04 -7.00 36.69
CA PHE A 481 -7.58 -6.94 35.30
C PHE A 481 -8.57 -6.17 34.41
N GLU A 482 -9.88 -6.41 34.54
CA GLU A 482 -10.88 -5.63 33.80
C GLU A 482 -10.84 -4.14 34.16
N LEU A 483 -10.73 -3.81 35.44
CA LEU A 483 -10.68 -2.42 35.90
C LEU A 483 -9.38 -1.72 35.45
N ILE A 484 -8.23 -2.38 35.46
CA ILE A 484 -6.98 -1.85 34.90
C ILE A 484 -7.09 -1.65 33.39
N GLY A 485 -7.74 -2.59 32.67
CA GLY A 485 -8.07 -2.40 31.25
C GLY A 485 -8.89 -1.14 31.02
N ILE A 486 -9.92 -0.89 31.84
CA ILE A 486 -10.72 0.34 31.79
C ILE A 486 -9.85 1.57 32.08
N LEU A 487 -8.94 1.50 33.05
CA LEU A 487 -8.06 2.62 33.43
C LEU A 487 -7.11 3.02 32.30
N ILE A 488 -6.49 2.05 31.63
CA ILE A 488 -5.65 2.31 30.46
C ILE A 488 -6.49 2.88 29.32
N GLY A 489 -7.69 2.32 29.08
CA GLY A 489 -8.63 2.87 28.11
C GLY A 489 -9.06 4.30 28.46
N LEU A 490 -9.19 4.63 29.74
CA LEU A 490 -9.56 5.96 30.22
C LEU A 490 -8.43 6.97 30.00
N ALA A 491 -7.17 6.56 30.15
CA ALA A 491 -6.04 7.43 29.82
C ALA A 491 -6.03 7.78 28.33
N ILE A 492 -6.18 6.78 27.45
CA ILE A 492 -6.26 6.99 25.99
C ILE A 492 -7.47 7.87 25.64
N TYR A 493 -8.63 7.59 26.24
CA TYR A 493 -9.86 8.36 26.03
C TYR A 493 -9.73 9.83 26.44
N ASN A 494 -8.87 10.15 27.41
CA ASN A 494 -8.60 11.50 27.88
C ASN A 494 -7.25 12.07 27.37
N SER A 495 -6.64 11.44 26.36
CA SER A 495 -5.38 11.89 25.74
C SER A 495 -4.19 11.98 26.71
N HIS A 496 -4.15 11.14 27.74
CA HIS A 496 -3.02 11.06 28.68
C HIS A 496 -2.08 9.94 28.28
N ILE A 497 -0.79 10.27 28.17
CA ILE A 497 0.28 9.31 27.92
C ILE A 497 0.66 8.65 29.25
N LEU A 498 0.71 7.32 29.26
CA LEU A 498 1.09 6.53 30.43
C LEU A 498 2.56 6.11 30.32
N GLU A 499 3.27 6.16 31.45
CA GLU A 499 4.71 5.86 31.53
C GLU A 499 4.94 4.38 31.89
N PHE A 500 4.56 3.47 31.00
CA PHE A 500 4.92 2.04 31.07
C PHE A 500 5.04 1.46 29.65
N GLN A 501 5.60 0.26 29.54
CA GLN A 501 5.72 -0.44 28.25
C GLN A 501 5.19 -1.87 28.34
N PHE A 502 4.35 -2.23 27.38
CA PHE A 502 3.95 -3.60 27.08
C PHE A 502 4.59 -4.02 25.75
N PRO A 503 4.84 -5.33 25.53
CA PRO A 503 5.33 -5.83 24.26
C PRO A 503 4.32 -5.59 23.11
N LEU A 504 4.83 -5.53 21.89
CA LEU A 504 4.09 -5.37 20.64
C LEU A 504 2.92 -6.35 20.52
N VAL A 505 3.15 -7.59 20.95
CA VAL A 505 2.16 -8.69 20.93
C VAL A 505 0.86 -8.33 21.67
N LEU A 506 0.93 -7.53 22.75
CA LEU A 506 -0.26 -7.08 23.46
C LEU A 506 -1.19 -6.29 22.54
N TYR A 507 -0.64 -5.31 21.83
CA TYR A 507 -1.41 -4.42 20.96
C TYR A 507 -1.96 -5.18 19.75
N LYS A 508 -1.18 -6.12 19.19
CA LYS A 508 -1.67 -7.03 18.14
C LYS A 508 -2.89 -7.83 18.62
N LYS A 509 -2.82 -8.40 19.84
CA LYS A 509 -3.95 -9.12 20.45
C LYS A 509 -5.17 -8.24 20.69
N LEU A 510 -4.98 -7.01 21.21
CA LEU A 510 -6.08 -6.07 21.44
C LEU A 510 -6.81 -5.69 20.14
N MET A 511 -6.06 -5.57 19.04
CA MET A 511 -6.57 -5.19 17.72
C MET A 511 -7.03 -6.39 16.87
N GLY A 512 -6.88 -7.62 17.35
CA GLY A 512 -7.21 -8.84 16.60
C GLY A 512 -6.32 -9.06 15.37
N GLN A 513 -5.09 -8.57 15.39
CA GLN A 513 -4.10 -8.78 14.33
C GLN A 513 -3.47 -10.17 14.44
N PRO A 514 -3.03 -10.77 13.31
CA PRO A 514 -2.31 -12.04 13.33
C PRO A 514 -0.98 -11.90 14.09
N LEU A 515 -0.63 -12.93 14.86
CA LEU A 515 0.62 -13.01 15.60
C LEU A 515 1.68 -13.77 14.80
N SER A 516 2.92 -13.30 14.87
CA SER A 516 4.09 -14.09 14.47
C SER A 516 4.70 -14.66 15.75
N LEU A 517 4.16 -15.78 16.23
CA LEU A 517 4.44 -16.29 17.58
C LEU A 517 5.94 -16.36 17.95
N PRO A 518 6.86 -16.83 17.07
CA PRO A 518 8.29 -16.86 17.40
C PRO A 518 8.88 -15.45 17.56
N ASP A 519 8.59 -14.55 16.63
CA ASP A 519 9.12 -13.18 16.65
C ASP A 519 8.53 -12.36 17.81
N ASP A 520 7.22 -12.54 18.06
CA ASP A 520 6.51 -11.91 19.17
C ASP A 520 7.02 -12.43 20.53
N LEU A 521 7.44 -13.69 20.61
CA LEU A 521 8.09 -14.24 21.81
C LEU A 521 9.49 -13.66 22.02
N ALA A 522 10.23 -13.39 20.94
CA ALA A 522 11.59 -12.86 21.01
C ALA A 522 11.67 -11.49 21.70
N GLU A 523 10.66 -10.64 21.50
CA GLU A 523 10.56 -9.33 22.16
C GLU A 523 10.35 -9.46 23.67
N LEU A 524 9.51 -10.42 24.10
CA LEU A 524 9.13 -10.58 25.50
C LEU A 524 10.11 -11.46 26.29
N HIS A 525 10.58 -12.54 25.69
CA HIS A 525 11.45 -13.55 26.30
C HIS A 525 12.60 -13.94 25.35
N PRO A 526 13.59 -13.04 25.15
CA PRO A 526 14.70 -13.27 24.21
C PRO A 526 15.52 -14.51 24.54
N GLU A 527 15.74 -14.82 25.83
CA GLU A 527 16.46 -16.03 26.26
C GLU A 527 15.71 -17.33 25.91
N ILE A 528 14.38 -17.34 26.09
CA ILE A 528 13.55 -18.49 25.73
C ILE A 528 13.56 -18.65 24.22
N HIS A 529 13.38 -17.57 23.47
CA HIS A 529 13.44 -17.59 22.01
C HIS A 529 14.80 -18.13 21.51
N ALA A 530 15.92 -17.68 22.07
CA ALA A 530 17.25 -18.18 21.73
C ALA A 530 17.41 -19.68 22.06
N SER A 531 16.85 -20.14 23.18
CA SER A 531 16.88 -21.55 23.58
C SER A 531 16.06 -22.43 22.65
N LEU A 532 14.87 -21.97 22.24
CA LEU A 532 14.03 -22.64 21.25
C LEU A 532 14.71 -22.67 19.87
N GLY A 533 15.41 -21.59 19.49
CA GLY A 533 16.23 -21.55 18.28
C GLY A 533 17.36 -22.57 18.27
N LYS A 534 18.01 -22.81 19.43
CA LYS A 534 19.01 -23.88 19.58
C LYS A 534 18.37 -25.27 19.43
N LEU A 535 17.20 -25.50 20.02
CA LEU A 535 16.46 -26.78 19.85
C LEU A 535 16.14 -27.06 18.38
N ALA A 536 15.77 -26.03 17.60
CA ALA A 536 15.48 -26.18 16.18
C ALA A 536 16.69 -26.65 15.34
N ALA A 537 17.92 -26.41 15.83
CA ALA A 537 19.16 -26.75 15.13
C ALA A 537 19.76 -28.12 15.55
N MET A 538 19.18 -28.79 16.54
CA MET A 538 19.66 -30.08 17.06
C MET A 538 19.26 -31.26 16.17
N SER A 539 20.08 -32.31 16.21
CA SER A 539 19.80 -33.61 15.58
C SER A 539 18.80 -34.46 16.38
N ASP A 540 18.22 -35.49 15.75
CA ASP A 540 17.27 -36.39 16.42
C ASP A 540 17.89 -37.11 17.62
N ASP A 541 19.17 -37.52 17.54
CA ASP A 541 19.86 -38.19 18.65
C ASP A 541 20.06 -37.26 19.85
N GLU A 542 20.38 -35.99 19.60
CA GLU A 542 20.52 -34.96 20.64
C GLU A 542 19.17 -34.66 21.31
N LEU A 543 18.10 -34.48 20.52
CA LEU A 543 16.75 -34.24 21.02
C LEU A 543 16.22 -35.43 21.83
N ALA A 544 16.44 -36.66 21.37
CA ALA A 544 16.09 -37.87 22.10
C ALA A 544 16.83 -37.95 23.45
N GLY A 545 18.10 -37.52 23.49
CA GLY A 545 18.89 -37.42 24.71
C GLY A 545 18.34 -36.44 25.74
N MET A 546 17.60 -35.41 25.31
CA MET A 546 16.94 -34.45 26.21
C MET A 546 15.62 -34.96 26.80
N GLY A 547 14.98 -35.94 26.16
CA GLY A 547 13.72 -36.53 26.65
C GLY A 547 12.53 -35.58 26.68
N LEU A 548 12.54 -34.54 25.83
CA LEU A 548 11.46 -33.55 25.77
C LEU A 548 10.19 -34.15 25.16
N THR A 549 9.04 -33.76 25.70
CA THR A 549 7.72 -34.07 25.16
C THR A 549 6.94 -32.78 24.92
N PHE A 550 5.77 -32.84 24.30
CA PHE A 550 4.88 -31.68 24.13
C PHE A 550 4.12 -31.32 25.42
N GLN A 551 4.75 -31.51 26.58
CA GLN A 551 4.23 -31.16 27.90
C GLN A 551 5.25 -30.28 28.61
N VAL A 552 4.79 -29.22 29.25
CA VAL A 552 5.63 -28.25 29.98
C VAL A 552 5.15 -28.09 31.41
N GLU A 553 6.07 -27.81 32.33
CA GLU A 553 5.70 -27.40 33.69
C GLU A 553 5.44 -25.89 33.71
N THR A 554 4.30 -25.47 34.23
CA THR A 554 3.96 -24.06 34.46
C THR A 554 3.66 -23.85 35.93
N GLU A 555 4.16 -22.75 36.49
CA GLU A 555 3.83 -22.36 37.87
C GLU A 555 2.45 -21.68 37.91
N VAL A 556 1.58 -22.18 38.79
CA VAL A 556 0.20 -21.72 39.00
C VAL A 556 0.03 -21.36 40.48
N GLY A 557 -0.66 -20.27 40.77
CA GLY A 557 -0.93 -19.81 42.15
C GLY A 557 0.34 -19.51 42.94
N PHE A 558 0.45 -20.06 44.15
CA PHE A 558 1.55 -19.81 45.09
C PHE A 558 2.83 -20.63 44.80
N GLY A 559 3.17 -20.79 43.52
CA GLY A 559 4.37 -21.53 43.08
C GLY A 559 4.16 -23.04 42.90
N GLU A 560 2.93 -23.51 42.76
CA GLU A 560 2.66 -24.92 42.45
C GLU A 560 2.98 -25.19 40.98
N ARG A 561 3.75 -26.24 40.70
CA ARG A 561 4.08 -26.64 39.33
C ARG A 561 3.06 -27.63 38.80
N VAL A 562 2.39 -27.24 37.72
CA VAL A 562 1.40 -28.06 37.03
C VAL A 562 1.93 -28.41 35.65
N ALA A 563 1.83 -29.69 35.29
CA ALA A 563 2.15 -30.17 33.95
C ALA A 563 1.00 -29.81 32.99
N VAL A 564 1.33 -29.11 31.91
CA VAL A 564 0.39 -28.64 30.88
C VAL A 564 0.79 -29.22 29.54
N ASP A 565 -0.12 -29.97 28.94
CA ASP A 565 0.01 -30.48 27.58
C ASP A 565 -0.17 -29.34 26.57
N LEU A 566 0.88 -29.04 25.79
CA LEU A 566 0.86 -28.00 24.74
C LEU A 566 -0.04 -28.37 23.56
N VAL A 567 -0.22 -29.68 23.34
CA VAL A 567 -1.12 -30.26 22.32
C VAL A 567 -1.84 -31.46 22.93
N PRO A 568 -2.98 -31.91 22.36
CA PRO A 568 -3.68 -33.09 22.89
C PRO A 568 -2.76 -34.33 22.99
N ASN A 569 -2.70 -34.95 24.17
CA ASN A 569 -1.80 -36.07 24.52
C ASN A 569 -0.30 -35.70 24.39
N GLY A 570 0.06 -34.47 24.77
CA GLY A 570 1.41 -33.92 24.64
C GLY A 570 2.45 -34.70 25.44
N SER A 571 2.08 -35.23 26.61
CA SER A 571 2.93 -36.06 27.46
C SER A 571 3.45 -37.33 26.78
N SER A 572 2.74 -37.84 25.77
CA SER A 572 3.11 -39.05 25.03
C SER A 572 3.76 -38.76 23.67
N MET A 573 3.93 -37.48 23.32
CA MET A 573 4.49 -37.05 22.04
C MET A 573 5.92 -36.54 22.25
N PRO A 574 6.96 -37.31 21.88
CA PRO A 574 8.34 -36.85 21.99
C PRO A 574 8.66 -35.76 20.96
N VAL A 575 9.57 -34.86 21.32
CA VAL A 575 10.12 -33.86 20.40
C VAL A 575 11.21 -34.50 19.53
N THR A 576 11.12 -34.29 18.23
CA THR A 576 12.00 -34.82 17.17
C THR A 576 12.32 -33.70 16.19
N ALA A 577 13.37 -33.82 15.39
CA ALA A 577 13.72 -32.83 14.37
C ALA A 577 12.58 -32.59 13.36
N ALA A 578 11.76 -33.62 13.10
CA ALA A 578 10.60 -33.51 12.23
C ALA A 578 9.44 -32.67 12.82
N ASN A 579 9.31 -32.59 14.14
CA ASN A 579 8.21 -31.90 14.81
C ASN A 579 8.64 -30.71 15.69
N VAL A 580 9.94 -30.42 15.80
CA VAL A 580 10.48 -29.36 16.67
C VAL A 580 9.90 -27.98 16.37
N GLN A 581 9.66 -27.65 15.10
CA GLN A 581 9.03 -26.38 14.73
C GLN A 581 7.60 -26.27 15.30
N ARG A 582 6.85 -27.37 15.28
CA ARG A 582 5.51 -27.44 15.89
C ARG A 582 5.59 -27.31 17.41
N TYR A 583 6.60 -27.90 18.05
CA TYR A 583 6.84 -27.74 19.49
C TYR A 583 7.10 -26.27 19.84
N ILE A 584 7.97 -25.60 19.08
CA ILE A 584 8.30 -24.17 19.27
C ILE A 584 7.05 -23.30 19.13
N SER A 585 6.27 -23.49 18.06
CA SER A 585 5.02 -22.73 17.89
C SER A 585 4.01 -22.99 19.00
N ALA A 586 3.85 -24.25 19.45
CA ALA A 586 2.94 -24.58 20.54
C ALA A 586 3.40 -24.02 21.90
N TYR A 587 4.71 -23.97 22.13
CA TYR A 587 5.30 -23.37 23.33
C TYR A 587 5.05 -21.85 23.36
N ALA A 588 5.29 -21.17 22.24
CA ALA A 588 5.04 -19.74 22.11
C ALA A 588 3.53 -19.42 22.23
N GLU A 589 2.66 -20.24 21.63
CA GLU A 589 1.19 -20.13 21.77
C GLU A 589 0.75 -20.27 23.24
N HIS A 590 1.32 -21.22 23.98
CA HIS A 590 1.03 -21.38 25.41
C HIS A 590 1.43 -20.12 26.20
N LEU A 591 2.65 -19.60 26.03
CA LEU A 591 3.10 -18.43 26.79
C LEU A 591 2.35 -17.14 26.44
N LEU A 592 2.12 -16.89 25.14
CA LEU A 592 1.55 -15.63 24.67
C LEU A 592 0.01 -15.62 24.73
N ASN A 593 -0.64 -16.78 24.69
CA ASN A 593 -2.09 -16.90 24.67
C ASN A 593 -2.62 -17.79 25.82
N GLY A 594 -2.20 -19.05 25.89
CA GLY A 594 -2.78 -20.05 26.80
C GLY A 594 -2.68 -19.69 28.29
N ALA A 595 -1.45 -19.46 28.77
CA ALA A 595 -1.12 -19.24 30.18
C ALA A 595 -1.77 -17.97 30.78
N ILE A 596 -2.09 -16.99 29.94
CA ILE A 596 -2.60 -15.67 30.34
C ILE A 596 -4.02 -15.40 29.84
N ALA A 597 -4.70 -16.41 29.28
CA ALA A 597 -5.99 -16.25 28.60
C ALA A 597 -7.06 -15.59 29.49
N ARG A 598 -7.13 -15.99 30.77
CA ARG A 598 -8.10 -15.45 31.74
C ARG A 598 -7.82 -13.98 32.05
N GLN A 599 -6.58 -13.67 32.40
CA GLN A 599 -6.11 -12.33 32.78
C GLN A 599 -6.23 -11.35 31.60
N PHE A 600 -5.70 -11.73 30.43
CA PHE A 600 -5.79 -10.92 29.23
C PHE A 600 -7.24 -10.75 28.77
N GLY A 601 -8.06 -11.81 28.82
CA GLY A 601 -9.47 -11.71 28.47
C GLY A 601 -10.23 -10.70 29.35
N ALA A 602 -9.95 -10.68 30.66
CA ALA A 602 -10.51 -9.67 31.56
C ALA A 602 -10.02 -8.25 31.24
N PHE A 603 -8.71 -8.09 31.07
CA PHE A 603 -8.09 -6.83 30.67
C PHE A 603 -8.67 -6.28 29.36
N GLN A 604 -8.75 -7.10 28.32
CA GLN A 604 -9.29 -6.74 27.01
C GLN A 604 -10.76 -6.30 27.11
N ARG A 605 -11.60 -7.03 27.87
CA ARG A 605 -12.99 -6.62 28.11
C ARG A 605 -13.08 -5.23 28.72
N GLY A 606 -12.18 -4.90 29.64
CA GLY A 606 -12.10 -3.59 30.26
C GLY A 606 -11.68 -2.50 29.28
N PHE A 607 -10.58 -2.73 28.58
CA PHE A 607 -9.99 -1.82 27.59
C PHE A 607 -10.99 -1.41 26.50
N LEU A 608 -11.67 -2.39 25.91
CA LEU A 608 -12.61 -2.16 24.80
C LEU A 608 -13.88 -1.39 25.20
N ARG A 609 -14.17 -1.19 26.50
CA ARG A 609 -15.30 -0.35 26.94
C ARG A 609 -15.17 1.11 26.53
N LEU A 610 -13.93 1.60 26.46
CA LEU A 610 -13.63 2.98 26.05
C LEU A 610 -12.94 3.01 24.68
N CYS A 611 -12.10 2.02 24.39
CA CYS A 611 -11.34 1.91 23.16
C CYS A 611 -11.99 0.96 22.14
N SER A 612 -13.24 1.23 21.76
CA SER A 612 -13.99 0.50 20.71
C SER A 612 -14.48 1.41 19.57
N GLY A 613 -13.97 2.64 19.53
CA GLY A 613 -14.26 3.60 18.48
C GLY A 613 -13.63 3.20 17.14
N LYS A 614 -14.16 3.78 16.06
CA LYS A 614 -13.71 3.43 14.71
C LYS A 614 -12.31 3.97 14.43
N ALA A 615 -11.91 5.06 15.08
CA ALA A 615 -10.60 5.69 14.88
C ALA A 615 -9.46 4.80 15.38
N LEU A 616 -9.69 3.94 16.38
CA LEU A 616 -8.65 3.02 16.87
C LEU A 616 -8.19 2.04 15.78
N HIS A 617 -9.08 1.66 14.86
CA HIS A 617 -8.74 0.79 13.72
C HIS A 617 -7.86 1.49 12.68
N PHE A 618 -7.62 2.80 12.78
CA PHE A 618 -6.73 3.52 11.85
C PHE A 618 -5.26 3.21 12.15
N PHE A 619 -4.97 2.83 13.40
CA PHE A 619 -3.66 2.42 13.81
C PHE A 619 -3.39 1.01 13.28
N ARG A 620 -2.43 0.93 12.37
CA ARG A 620 -1.80 -0.31 11.97
C ARG A 620 -0.48 -0.41 12.69
N TRP A 621 -0.10 -1.62 13.04
CA TRP A 621 1.21 -1.88 13.62
C TRP A 621 2.14 -2.32 12.49
N ALA A 622 3.00 -1.39 12.07
CA ALA A 622 4.15 -1.70 11.24
C ALA A 622 5.30 -1.97 12.20
N GLY A 623 5.85 -3.19 12.13
CA GLY A 623 7.09 -3.56 12.81
C GLY A 623 8.30 -3.05 12.06
#